data_AF-A0A2N7QG46-F1
#
_entry.id   AF-A0A2N7QG46-F1
#
_cell.length_a   1.000
_cell.length_b   1.000
_cell.length_c   1.000
_cell.angle_alpha   90.00
_cell.angle_beta   90.00
_cell.angle_gamma   90.00
#
_symmetry.space_group_name_H-M   'P 1'
#
loop_
_entity.id
_entity.type
_entity.pdbx_description
1 polymer ?
#
loop_
_entity_poly.entity_id
_entity_poly.type
_entity_poly.pdbx_seq_one_letter_code
_entity_poly.pdbx_strand_id
1 'polypeptide(L)'
;MPEELLQERTEEPTPRRREEARKRGQVVKSRELSSVAILSTGFFTFIIFSYVFFRQFYLVFYKSFNSYYFDLNISTFLSLNKTISGFILKILLPYFLLISLVAIIVYLIQTGGGIWAEEVIGFKFE
;
A
#
# COMPACT_ATOMS: atom_id res chain seq x y z
N MET A 1 24.15 26.29 -4.42
CA MET A 1 22.73 26.07 -4.77
C MET A 1 22.58 26.11 -6.28
N PRO A 2 22.40 24.97 -6.97
CA PRO A 2 22.21 24.89 -8.42
C PRO A 2 20.73 24.72 -8.84
N GLU A 3 19.76 25.01 -7.97
CA GLU A 3 18.33 24.83 -8.27
C GLU A 3 17.72 25.99 -9.07
N GLU A 4 18.32 27.19 -9.03
CA GLU A 4 17.78 28.37 -9.74
C GLU A 4 17.97 28.32 -11.27
N LEU A 5 18.96 27.58 -11.78
CA LEU A 5 19.27 27.54 -13.22
C LEU A 5 18.32 26.64 -14.04
N LEU A 6 17.49 25.82 -13.39
CA LEU A 6 16.53 24.94 -14.07
C LEU A 6 15.23 25.66 -14.41
N GLN A 7 14.93 26.79 -13.76
CA GLN A 7 13.67 27.50 -13.92
C GLN A 7 13.66 28.48 -15.11
N GLU A 8 14.83 28.76 -15.69
CA GLU A 8 14.99 29.73 -16.79
C GLU A 8 15.18 29.11 -18.18
N ARG A 9 15.34 27.78 -18.31
CA ARG A 9 15.51 27.16 -19.63
C ARG A 9 14.14 26.82 -20.25
N THR A 10 13.71 27.65 -21.20
CA THR A 10 12.48 27.47 -22.01
C THR A 10 12.56 26.35 -23.07
N GLU A 11 13.71 25.70 -23.22
CA GLU A 11 13.88 24.57 -24.13
C GLU A 11 13.54 23.24 -23.45
N GLU A 12 12.74 22.42 -24.12
CA GLU A 12 12.46 21.08 -23.64
C GLU A 12 13.77 20.29 -23.46
N PRO A 13 13.92 19.54 -22.34
CA PRO A 13 15.11 18.73 -22.13
C PRO A 13 15.24 17.69 -23.24
N THR A 14 16.42 17.65 -23.87
CA THR A 14 16.78 16.66 -24.89
C THR A 14 16.58 15.23 -24.37
N PRO A 15 16.28 14.26 -25.24
CA PRO A 15 16.00 12.88 -24.84
C PRO A 15 17.11 12.28 -23.95
N ARG A 16 18.37 12.59 -24.24
CA ARG A 16 19.54 12.16 -23.45
C ARG A 16 19.56 12.74 -22.03
N ARG A 17 19.15 14.00 -21.84
CA ARG A 17 19.04 14.63 -20.51
C ARG A 17 17.90 14.03 -19.67
N ARG A 18 16.78 13.65 -20.29
CA ARG A 18 15.65 12.99 -19.60
C ARG A 18 16.07 11.59 -19.09
N GLU A 19 16.88 10.87 -19.86
CA GLU A 19 17.40 9.56 -19.48
C GLU A 19 18.42 9.66 -18.33
N GLU A 20 19.33 10.63 -18.36
CA GLU A 20 20.28 10.88 -17.26
C GLU A 20 19.57 11.30 -15.97
N ALA A 21 18.54 12.16 -16.04
CA ALA A 21 17.71 12.51 -14.88
C ALA A 21 17.01 11.29 -14.27
N ARG A 22 16.49 10.38 -15.11
CA ARG A 22 15.92 9.11 -14.69
C ARG A 22 16.94 8.19 -14.01
N LYS A 23 18.16 8.06 -14.55
CA LYS A 23 19.26 7.26 -13.93
C LYS A 23 19.65 7.79 -12.55
N ARG A 24 19.58 9.11 -12.37
CA ARG A 24 19.78 9.81 -11.08
C ARG A 24 18.56 9.76 -10.15
N GLY A 25 17.50 9.03 -10.50
CA GLY A 25 16.27 8.90 -9.71
C GLY A 25 15.37 10.14 -9.71
N GLN A 26 15.69 11.17 -10.49
CA GLN A 26 14.92 12.40 -10.59
C GLN A 26 13.76 12.21 -11.58
N VAL A 27 12.64 11.70 -11.06
CA VAL A 27 11.38 11.61 -11.81
C VAL A 27 10.31 12.39 -11.08
N VAL A 28 9.57 13.18 -11.85
CA VAL A 28 8.44 13.96 -11.34
C VAL A 28 7.38 12.99 -10.82
N LYS A 29 7.12 13.05 -9.52
CA LYS A 29 6.08 12.27 -8.85
C LYS A 29 5.00 13.22 -8.36
N SER A 30 3.74 12.88 -8.59
CA SER A 30 2.60 13.63 -8.05
C SER A 30 2.24 13.04 -6.68
N ARG A 31 2.58 13.77 -5.61
CA ARG A 31 2.23 13.35 -4.24
C ARG A 31 0.71 13.23 -4.08
N GLU A 32 -0.05 14.15 -4.66
CA GLU A 32 -1.52 14.16 -4.59
C GLU A 32 -2.15 12.95 -5.27
N LEU A 33 -1.63 12.54 -6.43
CA LEU A 33 -2.14 11.38 -7.16
C LEU A 33 -2.03 10.09 -6.32
N SER A 34 -0.89 9.90 -5.66
CA SER A 34 -0.67 8.75 -4.76
C SER A 34 -1.69 8.73 -3.63
N SER A 35 -1.86 9.86 -2.94
CA SER A 35 -2.77 9.98 -1.80
C SER A 35 -4.22 9.69 -2.20
N VAL A 36 -4.69 10.33 -3.28
CA VAL A 36 -6.07 10.16 -3.78
C VAL A 36 -6.31 8.71 -4.22
N ALA A 37 -5.37 8.09 -4.93
CA ALA A 37 -5.53 6.71 -5.40
C ALA A 37 -5.60 5.71 -4.25
N ILE A 38 -4.75 5.86 -3.22
CA ILE A 38 -4.74 4.98 -2.04
C ILE A 38 -6.03 5.15 -1.23
N LEU A 39 -6.43 6.40 -0.95
CA LEU A 39 -7.67 6.70 -0.19
C LEU A 39 -8.91 6.17 -0.92
N SER A 40 -9.01 6.43 -2.22
CA SER A 40 -10.13 5.96 -3.04
C SER A 40 -10.18 4.44 -3.05
N THR A 41 -9.03 3.77 -3.19
CA THR A 41 -8.94 2.30 -3.15
C THR A 41 -9.41 1.75 -1.82
N GLY A 42 -8.97 2.32 -0.70
CA GLY A 42 -9.44 1.92 0.62
C GLY A 42 -10.96 2.03 0.74
N PHE A 43 -11.51 3.18 0.35
CA PHE A 43 -12.95 3.43 0.37
C PHE A 43 -13.75 2.46 -0.51
N PHE A 44 -13.36 2.28 -1.77
CA PHE A 44 -14.04 1.36 -2.68
C PHE A 44 -13.89 -0.11 -2.26
N THR A 45 -12.75 -0.49 -1.66
CA THR A 45 -12.56 -1.83 -1.11
C THR A 45 -13.60 -2.11 -0.03
N PHE A 46 -13.84 -1.16 0.88
CA PHE A 46 -14.90 -1.32 1.88
C PHE A 46 -16.29 -1.43 1.28
N ILE A 47 -16.61 -0.66 0.23
CA ILE A 47 -17.92 -0.74 -0.43
C ILE A 47 -18.11 -2.11 -1.10
N ILE A 48 -17.15 -2.53 -1.93
CA ILE A 48 -17.24 -3.77 -2.72
C ILE A 48 -17.22 -5.01 -1.82
N PHE A 49 -16.36 -5.01 -0.80
CA PHE A 49 -16.20 -6.14 0.12
C PHE A 49 -17.03 -6.00 1.41
N SER A 50 -17.91 -5.00 1.50
CA SER A 50 -18.74 -4.71 2.68
C SER A 50 -19.43 -5.96 3.21
N TYR A 51 -20.16 -6.68 2.35
CA TYR A 51 -20.88 -7.90 2.73
C TYR A 51 -19.95 -8.97 3.33
N VAL A 52 -18.78 -9.19 2.72
CA VAL A 52 -17.81 -10.18 3.20
C VAL A 52 -17.24 -9.75 4.55
N PHE A 53 -16.84 -8.48 4.68
CA PHE A 53 -16.30 -7.96 5.92
C PHE A 53 -17.33 -7.99 7.05
N PHE A 54 -18.55 -7.53 6.81
CA PHE A 54 -19.65 -7.60 7.78
C PHE A 54 -19.92 -9.03 8.23
N ARG A 55 -19.92 -10.00 7.31
CA ARG A 55 -20.10 -11.41 7.67
C ARG A 55 -18.97 -11.93 8.55
N GLN A 56 -17.70 -11.59 8.26
CA GLN A 56 -16.58 -11.99 9.12
C GLN A 56 -16.66 -11.32 10.49
N PHE A 57 -17.00 -10.03 10.55
CA PHE A 57 -17.25 -9.34 11.82
C PHE A 57 -18.35 -10.04 12.62
N TYR A 58 -19.50 -10.30 12.00
CA TYR A 58 -20.58 -11.05 12.62
C TYR A 58 -20.11 -12.39 13.18
N LEU A 59 -19.30 -13.16 12.44
CA LEU A 59 -18.78 -14.44 12.92
C LEU A 59 -17.84 -14.30 14.12
N VAL A 60 -17.04 -13.24 14.18
CA VAL A 60 -16.20 -12.92 15.35
C VAL A 60 -17.09 -12.64 16.56
N PHE A 61 -18.08 -11.75 16.42
CA PHE A 61 -19.02 -11.45 17.50
C PHE A 61 -19.79 -12.70 17.93
N TYR A 62 -20.41 -13.40 16.98
CA TYR A 62 -21.18 -14.61 17.27
C TYR A 62 -20.35 -15.66 18.00
N LYS A 63 -19.11 -15.96 17.55
CA LYS A 63 -18.28 -16.95 18.23
C LYS A 63 -17.77 -16.49 19.59
N SER A 64 -17.45 -15.21 19.75
CA SER A 64 -16.99 -14.67 21.03
C SER A 64 -18.10 -14.66 22.08
N PHE A 65 -19.31 -14.24 21.70
CA PHE A 65 -20.44 -14.12 22.63
C PHE A 65 -21.17 -15.45 22.87
N ASN A 66 -21.22 -16.34 21.87
CA ASN A 66 -21.82 -17.66 22.03
C ASN A 66 -20.84 -18.69 22.67
N SER A 67 -19.71 -18.22 23.18
CA SER A 67 -18.69 -18.99 23.89
C SER A 67 -19.08 -19.33 25.35
N TYR A 68 -20.32 -19.06 25.76
CA TYR A 68 -20.81 -19.11 27.14
C TYR A 68 -20.75 -20.51 27.80
N TYR A 69 -20.53 -21.57 27.03
CA TYR A 69 -20.52 -22.97 27.51
C TYR A 69 -19.12 -23.61 27.55
N PHE A 70 -18.08 -22.84 27.23
CA PHE A 70 -16.72 -23.38 27.27
C PHE A 70 -16.19 -23.29 28.69
N ASP A 71 -15.80 -24.44 29.26
CA ASP A 71 -14.95 -24.46 30.45
C ASP A 71 -13.76 -23.54 30.20
N LEU A 72 -13.59 -22.56 31.10
CA LEU A 72 -12.53 -21.56 31.03
C LEU A 72 -11.17 -22.23 31.31
N ASN A 73 -10.67 -22.90 30.28
CA ASN A 73 -9.38 -23.56 30.24
C ASN A 73 -8.52 -22.89 29.16
N ILE A 74 -7.20 -22.96 29.37
CA ILE A 74 -6.17 -22.43 28.46
C ILE A 74 -6.30 -23.02 27.06
N SER A 75 -6.64 -24.32 26.95
CA SER A 75 -6.85 -24.99 25.66
C SER A 75 -8.00 -24.37 24.87
N THR A 76 -9.11 -24.06 25.54
CA THR A 76 -10.30 -23.45 24.95
C THR A 76 -10.03 -22.01 24.53
N PHE A 77 -9.30 -21.26 25.36
CA PHE A 77 -8.85 -19.90 25.05
C PHE A 77 -7.95 -19.86 23.79
N LEU A 78 -6.97 -20.76 23.69
CA LEU A 78 -6.10 -20.88 22.51
C LEU A 78 -6.89 -21.20 21.24
N SER A 79 -7.89 -22.09 21.33
CA SER A 79 -8.75 -22.44 20.20
C SER A 79 -9.60 -21.26 19.72
N LEU A 80 -10.19 -20.50 20.66
CA LEU A 80 -10.94 -19.27 20.37
C LEU A 80 -10.03 -18.22 19.72
N ASN A 81 -8.83 -17.99 20.27
CA ASN A 81 -7.87 -17.04 19.73
C ASN A 81 -7.44 -17.40 18.30
N LYS A 82 -7.14 -18.68 18.04
CA LYS A 82 -6.82 -19.18 16.69
C LYS A 82 -7.99 -18.96 15.70
N THR A 83 -9.22 -19.14 16.17
CA THR A 83 -10.41 -18.96 15.34
C THR A 83 -10.64 -17.48 15.01
N ILE A 84 -10.57 -16.61 16.01
CA ILE A 84 -10.78 -15.16 15.86
C ILE A 84 -9.68 -14.55 14.99
N SER A 85 -8.41 -14.90 15.25
CA SER A 85 -7.28 -14.44 14.43
C SER A 85 -7.42 -14.88 12.97
N GLY A 86 -7.93 -16.10 12.71
CA GLY A 86 -8.26 -16.57 11.37
C GLY A 86 -9.33 -15.72 10.66
N PHE A 87 -10.35 -15.24 11.37
CA PHE A 87 -11.35 -14.34 10.79
C PHE A 87 -10.80 -12.95 10.53
N ILE A 88 -10.02 -12.40 11.46
CA ILE A 88 -9.37 -11.09 11.30
C ILE A 88 -8.41 -11.11 10.10
N LEU A 89 -7.60 -12.16 9.97
CA LEU A 89 -6.70 -12.32 8.83
C LEU A 89 -7.45 -12.36 7.49
N LYS A 90 -8.63 -12.99 7.44
CA LYS A 90 -9.46 -13.02 6.21
C LYS A 90 -10.00 -11.64 5.81
N ILE A 91 -10.07 -10.68 6.74
CA ILE A 91 -10.45 -9.29 6.44
C ILE A 91 -9.20 -8.49 6.06
N LEU A 92 -8.17 -8.54 6.90
CA LEU A 92 -6.98 -7.70 6.76
C LEU A 92 -6.15 -8.09 5.53
N LEU A 93 -5.92 -9.38 5.30
CA LEU A 93 -5.05 -9.85 4.23
C LEU A 93 -5.48 -9.36 2.83
N PRO A 94 -6.74 -9.54 2.38
CA PRO A 94 -7.15 -9.01 1.08
C PRO A 94 -7.14 -7.48 1.03
N TYR A 95 -7.45 -6.79 2.13
CA TYR A 95 -7.41 -5.33 2.20
C TYR A 95 -5.99 -4.79 2.02
N PHE A 96 -5.03 -5.34 2.76
CA PHE A 96 -3.61 -4.96 2.63
C PHE A 96 -3.05 -5.29 1.25
N LEU A 97 -3.39 -6.46 0.70
CA LEU A 97 -2.93 -6.84 -0.63
C LEU A 97 -3.45 -5.89 -1.71
N LEU A 98 -4.74 -5.51 -1.66
CA LEU A 98 -5.32 -4.58 -2.62
C LEU A 98 -4.68 -3.19 -2.55
N ILE A 99 -4.53 -2.63 -1.36
CA ILE A 99 -3.90 -1.31 -1.20
C ILE A 99 -2.44 -1.34 -1.65
N SER A 100 -1.70 -2.39 -1.28
CA SER A 100 -0.31 -2.56 -1.71
C SER A 100 -0.20 -2.67 -3.22
N LEU A 101 -1.08 -3.44 -3.86
CA LEU A 101 -1.13 -3.58 -5.31
C LEU A 101 -1.37 -2.22 -5.99
N VAL A 102 -2.36 -1.46 -5.52
CA VAL A 102 -2.63 -0.13 -6.10
C VAL A 102 -1.47 0.83 -5.85
N ALA A 103 -0.86 0.83 -4.66
CA ALA A 103 0.31 1.65 -4.38
C ALA A 103 1.47 1.35 -5.36
N ILE A 104 1.71 0.07 -5.64
CA ILE A 104 2.72 -0.36 -6.62
C ILE A 104 2.33 0.09 -8.04
N ILE A 105 1.08 -0.09 -8.46
CA ILE A 105 0.60 0.32 -9.79
C ILE A 105 0.77 1.83 -9.96
N VAL A 106 0.33 2.61 -8.98
CA VAL A 106 0.43 4.08 -9.00
C VAL A 106 1.89 4.52 -9.04
N TYR A 107 2.77 3.84 -8.30
CA TYR A 107 4.21 4.05 -8.38
C TYR A 107 4.75 3.76 -9.79
N LEU A 108 4.39 2.61 -10.38
CA LEU A 108 4.83 2.23 -11.73
C LEU A 108 4.34 3.21 -12.80
N ILE A 109 3.10 3.68 -12.70
CA ILE A 109 2.52 4.68 -13.63
C ILE A 109 3.26 6.01 -13.50
N GLN A 110 3.46 6.52 -12.27
CA GLN A 110 4.16 7.79 -12.05
C GLN A 110 5.61 7.75 -12.49
N THR A 111 6.25 6.60 -12.39
CA THR A 111 7.64 6.42 -12.81
C THR A 111 7.80 6.05 -14.28
N GLY A 112 6.71 5.65 -14.96
CA GLY A 112 6.69 5.23 -16.35
C GLY A 112 7.32 3.86 -16.58
N GLY A 113 7.01 2.89 -15.71
CA GLY A 113 7.50 1.49 -15.79
C GLY A 113 8.50 1.09 -14.71
N GLY A 114 8.73 1.93 -13.70
CA GLY A 114 9.76 1.74 -12.68
C GLY A 114 11.08 2.42 -13.03
N ILE A 115 11.79 2.92 -12.02
CA ILE A 115 13.12 3.52 -12.19
C ILE A 115 14.11 2.61 -11.48
N TRP A 116 15.05 2.06 -12.25
CA TRP A 116 16.26 1.44 -11.71
C TRP A 116 17.34 2.51 -11.64
N ALA A 117 17.40 3.23 -10.52
CA ALA A 117 18.38 4.27 -10.27
C ALA A 117 19.60 3.68 -9.54
N GLU A 118 20.43 2.92 -10.26
CA GLU A 118 21.65 2.32 -9.71
C GLU A 118 22.59 3.37 -9.09
N GLU A 119 22.67 4.56 -9.70
CA GLU A 119 23.49 5.68 -9.21
C GLU A 119 23.01 6.26 -7.86
N VAL A 120 21.73 6.07 -7.50
CA VAL A 120 21.17 6.51 -6.21
C VAL A 120 21.37 5.47 -5.12
N ILE A 121 21.44 4.20 -5.51
CA ILE A 121 21.66 3.06 -4.61
C ILE A 121 23.16 2.90 -4.29
N GLY A 122 24.04 3.43 -5.14
CA GLY A 122 25.48 3.52 -4.83
C GLY A 122 25.73 4.29 -3.53
N PHE A 123 26.48 3.67 -2.62
CA PHE A 123 26.89 4.29 -1.36
C PHE A 123 27.62 5.61 -1.66
N LYS A 124 26.98 6.73 -1.29
CA LYS A 124 27.64 8.03 -1.27
C LYS A 124 28.47 8.09 0.01
N PHE A 125 29.77 7.84 -0.12
CA PHE A 125 30.73 8.28 0.89
C PHE A 125 30.85 9.80 0.74
N GLU A 126 30.28 10.53 1.68
CA GLU A 126 30.70 11.91 1.96
C GLU A 126 32.12 11.94 2.53
#